data_AF-A0A939CPG7-F1
#
_entry.id   AF-A0A939CPG7-F1
#
_cell.length_a   1.000
_cell.length_b   1.000
_cell.length_c   1.000
_cell.angle_alpha   90.00
_cell.angle_beta   90.00
_cell.angle_gamma   90.00
#
_symmetry.space_group_name_H-M   'P 1'
#
loop_
_entity.id
_entity.type
_entity.pdbx_description
1 polymer ?
#
loop_
_entity_poly.entity_id
_entity_poly.type
_entity_poly.pdbx_seq_one_letter_code
_entity_poly.pdbx_strand_id
1 'polypeptide(L)'
;MPILQFKYRLAYRREHLFVLQQELTLYEIYQQQISAVDAEIEKCLASFQPKTLDDPPTTGRKRRKKPTANHPDFDLHKYLYRMAGVDFTLIDGLDALTVQTILSEVGLNPKRFPSVKHFTSWLGLCPGQKVTGGKVKSSQTRTVVNRAANAFRMAAFSLTHSRSEEVHFIAVYVLAWAHPKQ
;
A
#
# COMPACT_ATOMS: atom_id res chain seq x y z
N MET A 1 -56.23 28.27 -9.80
CA MET A 1 -55.43 27.59 -10.86
C MET A 1 -54.05 27.30 -10.27
N PRO A 2 -53.61 26.04 -10.25
CA PRO A 2 -52.55 25.51 -9.40
C PRO A 2 -51.22 25.38 -10.17
N ILE A 3 -50.24 24.70 -9.57
CA ILE A 3 -49.01 24.15 -10.18
C ILE A 3 -47.78 25.07 -10.10
N LEU A 4 -47.21 25.21 -8.90
CA LEU A 4 -45.74 25.25 -8.72
C LEU A 4 -45.32 24.59 -7.38
N GLN A 5 -45.98 23.49 -6.99
CA GLN A 5 -45.36 22.52 -6.07
C GLN A 5 -44.55 21.48 -6.87
N PHE A 6 -43.49 21.94 -7.54
CA PHE A 6 -42.58 21.04 -8.24
C PHE A 6 -41.41 20.64 -7.32
N LYS A 7 -41.67 19.61 -6.52
CA LYS A 7 -40.92 18.35 -6.59
C LYS A 7 -39.44 18.31 -6.16
N TYR A 8 -39.12 18.86 -4.99
CA TYR A 8 -38.01 18.33 -4.16
C TYR A 8 -38.46 18.10 -2.72
N ARG A 9 -39.51 17.29 -2.54
CA ARG A 9 -39.76 16.66 -1.24
C ARG A 9 -39.38 15.20 -1.35
N LEU A 10 -38.07 14.93 -1.38
CA LEU A 10 -37.54 13.68 -0.86
C LEU A 10 -37.89 13.70 0.63
N ALA A 11 -39.09 13.22 0.96
CA ALA A 11 -39.50 13.01 2.33
C ALA A 11 -38.66 11.84 2.86
N TYR A 12 -37.43 12.13 3.29
CA TYR A 12 -36.57 11.16 3.93
C TYR A 12 -37.33 10.60 5.12
N ARG A 13 -37.55 9.27 5.11
CA ARG A 13 -38.26 8.63 6.22
C ARG A 13 -37.42 8.75 7.49
N ARG A 14 -38.07 8.99 8.63
CA ARG A 14 -37.38 9.27 9.90
C ARG A 14 -36.47 8.11 10.33
N GLU A 15 -36.84 6.88 9.98
CA GLU A 15 -36.06 5.68 10.28
C GLU A 15 -34.72 5.72 9.55
N HIS A 16 -34.69 6.16 8.29
CA HIS A 16 -33.45 6.30 7.53
C HIS A 16 -32.57 7.44 8.05
N LEU A 17 -33.16 8.56 8.47
CA LEU A 17 -32.42 9.66 9.09
C LEU A 17 -31.79 9.25 10.42
N PHE A 18 -32.51 8.47 11.22
CA PHE A 18 -32.00 7.92 12.47
C PHE A 18 -30.82 6.97 12.24
N VAL A 19 -30.95 6.04 11.27
CA VAL A 19 -29.85 5.14 10.91
C VAL A 19 -28.65 5.93 10.39
N LEU A 20 -28.85 6.90 9.49
CA LEU A 20 -27.76 7.75 8.99
C LEU A 20 -27.06 8.52 10.11
N GLN A 21 -27.81 9.01 11.11
CA GLN A 21 -27.23 9.68 12.27
C GLN A 21 -26.36 8.71 13.09
N GLN A 22 -26.80 7.47 13.29
CA GLN A 22 -26.01 6.45 13.98
C GLN A 22 -24.73 6.10 13.21
N GLU A 23 -24.83 5.87 11.90
CA GLU A 23 -23.67 5.57 11.04
C GLU A 23 -22.66 6.73 11.01
N LEU A 24 -23.13 7.97 10.93
CA LEU A 24 -22.28 9.15 10.99
C LEU A 24 -21.56 9.26 12.35
N THR A 25 -22.28 8.99 13.44
CA THR A 25 -21.68 8.97 14.79
C THR A 25 -20.57 7.91 14.88
N LEU A 26 -20.81 6.70 14.34
CA LEU A 26 -19.79 5.64 14.31
C LEU A 26 -18.59 6.04 13.44
N TYR A 27 -18.84 6.66 12.29
CA TYR A 27 -17.78 7.18 11.42
C TYR A 27 -16.90 8.21 12.13
N GLU A 28 -17.50 9.16 12.84
CA GLU A 28 -16.75 10.17 13.62
C GLU A 28 -15.92 9.52 14.72
N ILE A 29 -16.48 8.52 15.43
CA ILE A 29 -15.75 7.76 16.44
C ILE A 29 -14.56 7.03 15.82
N TYR A 30 -14.73 6.35 14.68
CA TYR A 30 -13.62 5.69 14.00
C TYR A 30 -12.53 6.66 13.58
N GLN A 31 -12.90 7.83 13.07
CA GLN A 31 -11.93 8.84 12.67
C GLN A 31 -11.11 9.36 13.88
N GLN A 32 -11.75 9.52 15.05
CA GLN A 32 -11.06 9.88 16.29
C GLN A 32 -10.11 8.77 16.77
N GLN A 33 -10.51 7.50 16.65
CA GLN A 33 -9.64 6.39 17.03
C GLN A 33 -8.44 6.24 16.08
N ILE A 34 -8.65 6.43 14.78
CA ILE A 34 -7.57 6.42 13.78
C ILE A 34 -6.56 7.53 14.08
N SER A 35 -7.01 8.76 14.36
CA SER A 35 -6.09 9.87 14.67
C SER A 35 -5.34 9.66 15.98
N ALA A 36 -5.96 9.04 16.99
CA ALA A 36 -5.30 8.68 18.23
C ALA A 36 -4.18 7.66 18.00
N VAL A 37 -4.43 6.63 17.17
CA VAL A 37 -3.43 5.64 16.78
C VAL A 37 -2.32 6.26 15.94
N ASP A 38 -2.63 7.15 15.00
CA ASP A 38 -1.64 7.86 14.19
C ASP A 38 -0.67 8.68 15.07
N ALA A 39 -1.19 9.33 16.12
CA ALA A 39 -0.36 10.07 17.08
C ALA A 39 0.56 9.14 17.91
N GLU A 40 0.12 7.92 18.23
CA GLU A 40 0.99 6.93 18.87
C GLU A 40 2.04 6.38 17.92
N ILE A 41 1.68 6.14 16.66
CA ILE A 41 2.63 5.73 15.63
C ILE A 41 3.72 6.78 15.46
N GLU A 42 3.37 8.07 15.44
CA GLU A 42 4.35 9.16 15.35
C GLU A 42 5.33 9.13 16.53
N LYS A 43 4.85 8.94 17.76
CA LYS A 43 5.70 8.80 18.95
C LYS A 43 6.64 7.60 18.84
N CYS A 44 6.12 6.46 18.39
CA CYS A 44 6.92 5.26 18.15
C CYS A 44 8.00 5.52 17.10
N LEU A 45 7.66 6.15 15.97
CA LEU A 45 8.60 6.50 14.91
C LEU A 45 9.68 7.48 15.39
N ALA A 46 9.30 8.47 16.19
CA ALA A 46 10.23 9.43 16.78
C ALA A 46 11.20 8.78 17.78
N SER A 47 10.81 7.68 18.43
CA SER A 47 11.68 6.94 19.35
C SER A 47 12.81 6.16 18.68
N PHE A 48 12.68 5.84 17.38
CA PHE A 48 13.70 5.09 16.65
C PHE A 48 14.94 5.94 16.39
N GLN A 49 16.12 5.34 16.58
CA GLN A 49 17.38 5.99 16.26
C GLN A 49 17.49 6.24 14.74
N PRO A 50 17.67 7.50 14.31
CA PRO A 50 17.83 7.82 12.91
C PRO A 50 19.19 7.31 12.41
N LYS A 51 19.21 6.67 11.23
CA LYS A 51 20.47 6.33 10.53
C LYS A 51 21.07 7.56 9.86
N THR A 52 20.24 8.52 9.48
CA THR A 52 20.63 9.76 8.81
C THR A 52 19.84 10.93 9.42
N LEU A 53 20.51 12.06 9.67
CA LEU A 53 19.87 13.29 10.17
C LEU A 53 19.39 14.20 9.04
N ASP A 54 19.84 13.94 7.82
CA ASP A 54 19.47 14.70 6.62
C ASP A 54 17.99 14.55 6.30
N ASP A 55 17.43 15.61 5.73
CA ASP A 55 16.08 15.58 5.21
C ASP A 55 16.05 14.92 3.82
N PRO A 56 14.95 14.24 3.46
CA PRO A 56 14.87 13.55 2.19
C PRO A 56 15.10 14.51 1.01
N PRO A 57 15.82 14.06 -0.04
CA PRO A 57 16.07 14.90 -1.19
C PRO A 57 14.74 15.36 -1.80
N THR A 58 14.63 16.67 -2.08
CA THR A 58 13.47 17.25 -2.76
C THR A 58 13.52 16.82 -4.22
N THR A 59 13.10 15.59 -4.51
CA THR A 59 13.11 15.11 -5.88
C THR A 59 12.02 15.83 -6.67
N GLY A 60 12.36 16.36 -7.85
CA GLY A 60 11.46 17.15 -8.72
C GLY A 60 10.24 16.39 -9.25
N ARG A 61 9.97 15.19 -8.73
CA ARG A 61 8.83 14.35 -9.08
C ARG A 61 7.59 14.91 -8.38
N LYS A 62 6.61 15.35 -9.17
CA LYS A 62 5.32 15.83 -8.63
C LYS A 62 4.62 14.66 -7.94
N ARG A 63 4.68 14.63 -6.60
CA ARG A 63 3.86 13.72 -5.78
C ARG A 63 2.38 13.91 -6.15
N ARG A 64 1.64 12.80 -6.27
CA ARG A 64 0.20 12.85 -6.54
C ARG A 64 -0.46 13.65 -5.41
N LYS A 65 -1.18 14.71 -5.78
CA LYS A 65 -1.66 15.76 -4.88
C LYS A 65 -2.84 15.39 -3.98
N LYS A 66 -3.38 14.17 -4.05
CA LYS A 66 -4.53 13.77 -3.23
C LYS A 66 -4.10 12.68 -2.25
N PRO A 67 -4.00 13.01 -0.95
CA PRO A 67 -3.94 11.99 0.09
C PRO A 67 -5.14 11.07 -0.08
N THR A 68 -4.92 9.77 0.08
CA THR A 68 -6.03 8.82 0.23
C THR A 68 -6.76 9.13 1.55
N ALA A 69 -8.01 8.69 1.68
CA ALA A 69 -8.86 9.06 2.82
C ALA A 69 -8.26 8.71 4.20
N ASN A 70 -7.33 7.75 4.26
CA ASN A 70 -6.71 7.24 5.48
C ASN A 70 -5.19 7.54 5.53
N HIS A 71 -4.75 8.64 4.95
CA HIS A 71 -3.35 9.06 5.07
C HIS A 71 -3.14 9.77 6.42
N PRO A 72 -2.10 9.41 7.21
CA PRO A 72 -1.79 10.09 8.46
C PRO A 72 -1.46 11.57 8.21
N ASP A 73 -1.76 12.42 9.18
CA ASP A 73 -1.57 13.87 9.07
C ASP A 73 -0.07 14.29 9.15
N PHE A 74 0.76 13.45 9.77
CA PHE A 74 2.20 13.71 9.92
C PHE A 74 3.02 13.25 8.70
N ASP A 75 4.23 13.80 8.56
CA ASP A 75 5.13 13.49 7.44
C ASP A 75 5.85 12.14 7.64
N LEU A 76 5.12 11.06 7.39
CA LEU A 76 5.61 9.68 7.44
C LEU A 76 6.83 9.46 6.54
N HIS A 77 6.88 10.12 5.38
CA HIS A 77 7.99 9.96 4.42
C HIS A 77 9.33 10.37 5.05
N LYS A 78 9.35 11.50 5.74
CA LYS A 78 10.53 12.01 6.43
C LYS A 78 11.03 11.05 7.51
N TYR A 79 10.14 10.48 8.31
CA TYR A 79 10.51 9.48 9.32
C TYR A 79 11.11 8.22 8.68
N LEU A 80 10.48 7.70 7.63
CA LEU A 80 10.99 6.51 6.93
C LEU A 80 12.36 6.74 6.29
N TYR A 81 12.58 7.92 5.70
CA TYR A 81 13.88 8.29 5.16
C TYR A 81 14.97 8.30 6.23
N ARG A 82 14.70 8.93 7.38
CA ARG A 82 15.64 8.97 8.51
C ARG A 82 15.94 7.58 9.08
N MET A 83 14.97 6.68 9.11
CA MET A 83 15.15 5.30 9.59
C MET A 83 15.91 4.40 8.62
N ALA A 84 15.60 4.49 7.32
CA ALA A 84 16.20 3.62 6.30
C ALA A 84 17.52 4.17 5.74
N GLY A 85 17.69 5.49 5.71
CA GLY A 85 18.78 6.20 5.04
C GLY A 85 18.65 6.25 3.50
N VAL A 86 17.57 5.68 2.95
CA VAL A 86 17.31 5.58 1.50
C VAL A 86 15.87 5.98 1.24
N ASP A 87 15.64 6.76 0.18
CA ASP A 87 14.30 7.16 -0.23
C ASP A 87 13.65 6.08 -1.11
N PHE A 88 12.80 5.25 -0.51
CA PHE A 88 12.04 4.22 -1.23
C PHE A 88 10.92 4.78 -2.12
N THR A 89 10.45 6.01 -1.87
CA THR A 89 9.37 6.61 -2.66
C THR A 89 9.82 7.08 -4.04
N LEU A 90 11.12 7.01 -4.32
CA LEU A 90 11.67 7.21 -5.66
C LEU A 90 11.26 6.09 -6.62
N ILE A 91 10.99 4.90 -6.10
CA ILE A 91 10.50 3.78 -6.90
C ILE A 91 9.03 4.06 -7.23
N ASP A 92 8.71 4.11 -8.52
CA ASP A 92 7.33 4.31 -8.95
C ASP A 92 6.43 3.20 -8.37
N GLY A 93 5.26 3.60 -7.90
CA GLY A 93 4.28 2.70 -7.28
C GLY A 93 4.50 2.43 -5.79
N LEU A 94 5.59 2.89 -5.18
CA LEU A 94 5.75 2.89 -3.73
C LEU A 94 5.37 4.24 -3.12
N ASP A 95 4.33 4.23 -2.29
CA ASP A 95 3.91 5.35 -1.44
C ASP A 95 4.42 5.19 0.00
N ALA A 96 4.48 6.26 0.79
CA ALA A 96 4.99 6.26 2.16
C ALA A 96 4.34 5.18 3.03
N LEU A 97 3.01 5.02 2.96
CA LEU A 97 2.27 3.97 3.69
C LEU A 97 2.66 2.54 3.25
N THR A 98 2.86 2.34 1.95
CA THR A 98 3.29 1.03 1.43
C THR A 98 4.71 0.70 1.89
N VAL A 99 5.59 1.70 1.92
CA VAL A 99 6.96 1.57 2.42
C VAL A 99 6.95 1.27 3.92
N GLN A 100 6.16 1.98 4.72
CA GLN A 100 6.00 1.69 6.14
C GLN A 100 5.57 0.23 6.37
N THR A 101 4.57 -0.24 5.62
CA THR A 101 4.10 -1.64 5.72
C THR A 101 5.23 -2.63 5.40
N ILE A 102 5.98 -2.40 4.32
CA ILE A 102 7.11 -3.25 3.94
C ILE A 102 8.18 -3.24 5.04
N LEU A 103 8.52 -2.06 5.56
CA LEU A 103 9.59 -1.91 6.55
C LEU A 103 9.22 -2.54 7.90
N SER A 104 7.95 -2.46 8.30
CA SER A 104 7.43 -3.11 9.52
C SER A 104 7.46 -4.64 9.42
N GLU A 105 7.24 -5.21 8.24
CA GLU A 105 7.22 -6.66 8.02
C GLU A 105 8.62 -7.24 7.79
N VAL A 106 9.47 -6.55 7.03
CA VAL A 106 10.82 -7.01 6.64
C VAL A 106 11.86 -6.65 7.70
N GLY A 107 11.66 -5.52 8.37
CA GLY A 107 12.65 -4.87 9.22
C GLY A 107 13.72 -4.09 8.43
N LEU A 108 14.50 -3.28 9.15
CA LEU A 108 15.54 -2.41 8.58
C LEU A 108 16.83 -3.12 8.14
N ASN A 109 16.90 -4.45 8.32
CA ASN A 109 18.13 -5.23 8.16
C ASN A 109 18.04 -6.19 6.96
N PRO A 110 18.68 -5.86 5.82
CA PRO A 110 18.64 -6.70 4.63
C PRO A 110 19.40 -8.03 4.79
N LYS A 111 20.31 -8.12 5.77
CA LYS A 111 21.12 -9.32 6.06
C LYS A 111 20.31 -10.56 6.48
N ARG A 112 19.01 -10.39 6.79
CA ARG A 112 18.12 -11.51 7.13
C ARG A 112 17.91 -12.48 5.96
N PHE A 113 18.07 -12.01 4.73
CA PHE A 113 17.90 -12.82 3.52
C PHE A 113 19.26 -13.00 2.81
N PRO A 114 19.72 -14.24 2.59
CA PRO A 114 21.00 -14.50 1.91
C PRO A 114 21.05 -14.01 0.46
N SER A 115 19.91 -13.99 -0.23
CA SER A 115 19.79 -13.45 -1.59
C SER A 115 18.38 -12.97 -1.90
N VAL A 116 18.25 -12.17 -2.97
CA VAL A 116 16.96 -11.67 -3.48
C VAL A 116 15.99 -12.82 -3.80
N LYS A 117 16.49 -13.96 -4.29
CA LYS A 117 15.65 -15.16 -4.56
C LYS A 117 14.98 -15.70 -3.29
N HIS A 118 15.67 -15.65 -2.16
CA HIS A 118 15.10 -16.09 -0.88
C HIS A 118 14.03 -15.11 -0.39
N PHE A 119 14.27 -13.81 -0.59
CA PHE A 119 13.30 -12.77 -0.27
C PHE A 119 12.02 -12.90 -1.12
N THR A 120 12.13 -13.05 -2.44
CA THR A 120 10.95 -13.18 -3.32
C THR A 120 10.19 -14.50 -3.13
N SER A 121 10.89 -15.58 -2.76
CA SER A 121 10.28 -16.85 -2.34
C SER A 121 9.53 -16.72 -1.00
N TRP A 122 10.11 -16.03 -0.02
CA TRP A 122 9.47 -15.74 1.27
C TRP A 122 8.19 -14.91 1.10
N LEU A 123 8.21 -13.91 0.23
CA LEU A 123 7.02 -13.13 -0.14
C LEU A 123 5.97 -13.94 -0.93
N GLY A 124 6.35 -15.10 -1.50
CA GLY A 124 5.46 -15.86 -2.39
C GLY A 124 5.16 -15.11 -3.70
N LEU A 125 6.12 -14.33 -4.20
CA LEU A 125 6.02 -13.68 -5.52
C LEU A 125 6.62 -14.55 -6.63
N CYS A 126 7.52 -15.47 -6.26
CA CYS A 126 8.14 -16.42 -7.18
C CYS A 126 7.20 -17.62 -7.44
N PRO A 127 7.05 -18.08 -8.69
CA PRO A 127 6.27 -19.27 -9.02
C PRO A 127 6.88 -20.52 -8.36
N GLY A 128 6.03 -21.39 -7.82
CA GLY A 128 6.46 -22.63 -7.18
C GLY A 128 6.64 -23.74 -8.22
N GLN A 129 7.79 -24.40 -8.24
CA GLN A 129 8.04 -25.57 -9.08
C GLN A 129 7.85 -26.85 -8.25
N LYS A 130 6.73 -27.57 -8.43
CA LYS A 130 6.50 -28.87 -7.79
C LYS A 130 6.92 -30.00 -8.73
N VAL A 131 8.18 -30.41 -8.65
CA VAL A 131 8.75 -31.50 -9.47
C VAL A 131 8.81 -32.78 -8.66
N THR A 132 8.26 -33.87 -9.19
CA THR A 132 8.39 -35.22 -8.59
C THR A 132 8.69 -36.23 -9.69
N GLY A 133 9.72 -37.06 -9.51
CA GLY A 133 10.10 -38.07 -10.52
C GLY A 133 10.49 -37.46 -11.88
N GLY A 134 11.11 -36.28 -11.89
CA GLY A 134 11.54 -35.59 -13.11
C GLY A 134 10.42 -34.87 -13.90
N LYS A 135 9.16 -34.97 -13.47
CA LYS A 135 8.02 -34.29 -14.11
C LYS A 135 7.50 -33.13 -13.26
N VAL A 136 7.21 -31.99 -13.90
CA VAL A 136 6.57 -30.82 -13.27
C VAL A 136 5.10 -31.13 -13.07
N LYS A 137 4.65 -31.20 -11.81
CA LYS A 137 3.24 -31.42 -11.46
C LYS A 137 2.45 -30.12 -11.30
N SER A 138 3.11 -29.02 -10.96
CA SER A 138 2.51 -27.69 -10.87
C SER A 138 3.59 -26.61 -10.91
N SER A 139 3.29 -25.50 -11.57
CA SER A 139 4.09 -24.27 -11.65
C SER A 139 3.43 -23.07 -10.94
N GLN A 140 2.33 -23.30 -10.22
CA GLN A 140 1.55 -22.22 -9.61
C GLN A 140 2.31 -21.53 -8.48
N THR A 141 2.14 -20.22 -8.39
CA THR A 141 2.65 -19.41 -7.28
C THR A 141 1.99 -19.83 -5.97
N ARG A 142 2.79 -20.01 -4.93
CA ARG A 142 2.29 -20.38 -3.60
C ARG A 142 1.41 -19.27 -3.04
N THR A 143 0.25 -19.63 -2.51
CA THR A 143 -0.59 -18.71 -1.73
C THR A 143 0.09 -18.42 -0.39
N VAL A 144 0.43 -17.16 -0.15
CA VAL A 144 1.07 -16.70 1.08
C VAL A 144 0.31 -15.49 1.60
N VAL A 145 -0.07 -15.52 2.88
CA VAL A 145 -0.66 -14.36 3.58
C VAL A 145 0.48 -13.51 4.11
N ASN A 146 0.94 -12.53 3.31
CA ASN A 146 2.02 -11.62 3.68
C ASN A 146 1.65 -10.19 3.26
N ARG A 147 1.62 -9.26 4.23
CA ARG A 147 1.24 -7.86 3.99
C ARG A 147 2.23 -7.15 3.08
N ALA A 148 3.53 -7.40 3.23
CA ALA A 148 4.55 -6.87 2.33
C ALA A 148 4.36 -7.39 0.90
N ALA A 149 4.00 -8.67 0.72
CA ALA A 149 3.71 -9.21 -0.60
C ALA A 149 2.50 -8.52 -1.26
N ASN A 150 1.45 -8.23 -0.49
CA ASN A 150 0.32 -7.45 -0.97
C ASN A 150 0.72 -6.00 -1.32
N ALA A 151 1.56 -5.36 -0.50
CA ALA A 151 2.07 -4.02 -0.81
C ALA A 151 2.84 -4.00 -2.15
N PHE A 152 3.70 -4.99 -2.40
CA PHE A 152 4.39 -5.12 -3.69
C PHE A 152 3.44 -5.39 -4.87
N ARG A 153 2.40 -6.21 -4.68
CA ARG A 153 1.38 -6.44 -5.72
C ARG A 153 0.61 -5.16 -6.05
N MET A 154 0.22 -4.38 -5.03
CA MET A 154 -0.47 -3.10 -5.21
C MET A 154 0.44 -2.07 -5.90
N ALA A 155 1.71 -2.01 -5.52
CA ALA A 155 2.70 -1.18 -6.17
C ALA A 155 2.83 -1.54 -7.66
N ALA A 156 3.03 -2.82 -7.96
CA ALA A 156 3.09 -3.33 -9.34
C ALA A 156 1.81 -3.05 -10.14
N PHE A 157 0.63 -3.17 -9.53
CA PHE A 157 -0.63 -2.85 -10.19
C PHE A 157 -0.81 -1.35 -10.46
N SER A 158 -0.32 -0.48 -9.57
CA SER A 158 -0.34 0.96 -9.80
C SER A 158 0.55 1.38 -10.99
N LEU A 159 1.60 0.59 -11.25
CA LEU A 159 2.57 0.80 -12.32
C LEU A 159 2.04 0.43 -13.70
N THR A 160 1.18 -0.58 -13.82
CA THR A 160 0.62 -1.01 -15.12
C THR A 160 -0.18 0.10 -15.81
N HIS A 161 -0.74 1.02 -15.03
CA HIS A 161 -1.50 2.17 -15.52
C HIS A 161 -0.64 3.44 -15.64
N SER A 162 0.65 3.37 -15.28
CA SER A 162 1.58 4.49 -15.32
C SER A 162 2.40 4.44 -16.61
N ARG A 163 2.51 5.59 -17.29
CA ARG A 163 3.16 5.74 -18.60
C ARG A 163 4.68 5.95 -18.46
N SER A 164 5.33 5.27 -17.51
CA SER A 164 6.79 5.25 -17.41
C SER A 164 7.33 4.07 -18.20
N GLU A 165 8.15 4.35 -19.21
CA GLU A 165 8.62 3.37 -20.19
C GLU A 165 9.45 2.24 -19.56
N GLU A 166 10.11 2.49 -18.43
CA GLU A 166 11.03 1.55 -17.78
C GLU A 166 10.34 0.39 -17.04
N VAL A 167 9.11 0.59 -16.56
CA VAL A 167 8.36 -0.41 -15.76
C VAL A 167 7.37 -1.21 -16.58
N HIS A 168 7.06 -0.76 -17.80
CA HIS A 168 6.26 -1.54 -18.75
C HIS A 168 6.96 -2.86 -19.11
N PHE A 169 8.30 -2.89 -19.13
CA PHE A 169 9.08 -4.10 -19.40
C PHE A 169 8.99 -5.10 -18.24
N ILE A 170 9.10 -4.64 -16.99
CA ILE A 170 9.05 -5.50 -15.79
C ILE A 170 7.62 -5.98 -15.52
N ALA A 171 6.61 -5.12 -15.65
CA ALA A 171 5.21 -5.47 -15.44
C ALA A 171 4.70 -6.44 -16.51
N VAL A 172 5.08 -6.24 -17.78
CA VAL A 172 4.79 -7.22 -18.84
C VAL A 172 5.56 -8.52 -18.60
N TYR A 173 6.81 -8.49 -18.15
CA TYR A 173 7.53 -9.74 -17.82
C TYR A 173 6.86 -10.52 -16.69
N VAL A 174 6.44 -9.86 -15.60
CA VAL A 174 5.80 -10.53 -14.46
C VAL A 174 4.40 -11.04 -14.81
N LEU A 175 3.62 -10.31 -15.60
CA LEU A 175 2.28 -10.75 -16.04
C LEU A 175 2.33 -11.77 -17.18
N ALA A 176 3.27 -11.65 -18.12
CA ALA A 176 3.45 -12.61 -19.21
C ALA A 176 3.99 -13.96 -18.72
N TRP A 177 4.72 -14.00 -17.60
CA TRP A 177 5.18 -15.25 -16.98
C TRP A 177 4.10 -15.96 -16.14
N ALA A 178 2.99 -15.29 -15.84
CA ALA A 178 1.87 -15.86 -15.09
C ALA A 178 0.89 -16.67 -15.97
N HIS A 179 1.02 -16.60 -17.31
CA HIS A 179 0.30 -17.44 -18.24
C HIS A 179 1.26 -18.40 -18.96
N PRO A 180 1.44 -19.64 -18.47
CA PRO A 180 2.08 -20.66 -19.27
C PRO A 180 1.16 -20.95 -20.46
N LYS A 181 1.57 -20.52 -21.67
CA LYS A 181 1.05 -21.14 -22.89
C LYS A 181 1.43 -22.62 -22.87
N GLN A 182 0.47 -23.43 -23.33
CA GLN A 182 0.41 -24.89 -23.37
C GLN A 182 1.72 -25.58 -23.75
#